data_AF-A0A9E0BRY0-F1
#
_entry.id   AF-A0A9E0BRY0-F1
#
_cell.length_a   1.000
_cell.length_b   1.000
_cell.length_c   1.000
_cell.angle_alpha   90.00
_cell.angle_beta   90.00
_cell.angle_gamma   90.00
#
_symmetry.space_group_name_H-M   'P 1'
#
loop_
_entity.id
_entity.type
_entity.pdbx_description
1 polymer ?
#
loop_
_entity_poly.entity_id
_entity_poly.type
_entity_poly.pdbx_seq_one_letter_code
_entity_poly.pdbx_strand_id
1 'polypeptide(L)' 'MPLLLCPNDNSSMTTVDRAGVQFDMCPTCRGVWLDRGELEKLLAAAVDDAPAA' A
#
# COMPACT_ATOMS: atom_id res chain seq x y z
N MET A 1 -5.90 14.99 13.68
CA MET A 1 -5.27 13.77 13.18
C MET A 1 -6.14 13.30 12.02
N PRO A 2 -5.80 13.62 10.76
CA PRO A 2 -6.72 13.37 9.65
C PRO A 2 -6.77 11.86 9.42
N LEU A 3 -7.95 11.28 9.57
CA LEU A 3 -8.20 9.88 9.21
C LEU A 3 -8.13 9.81 7.68
N LEU A 4 -7.12 9.13 7.13
CA LEU A 4 -7.16 8.69 5.74
C LEU A 4 -8.32 7.70 5.62
N LEU A 5 -9.44 8.21 5.11
CA LEU A 5 -10.63 7.44 4.79
C LEU A 5 -10.52 7.05 3.32
N CYS A 6 -10.74 5.78 3.02
CA CYS A 6 -10.76 5.35 1.64
C CYS A 6 -11.95 6.01 0.91
N PRO A 7 -11.76 6.69 -0.22
CA PRO A 7 -12.84 7.38 -0.94
C PRO A 7 -13.84 6.43 -1.61
N ASN A 8 -13.57 5.12 -1.63
CA ASN A 8 -14.48 4.14 -2.24
C ASN A 8 -15.50 3.58 -1.23
N ASP A 9 -15.10 3.35 0.02
CA ASP A 9 -15.92 2.71 1.05
C ASP A 9 -15.96 3.46 2.39
N ASN A 10 -15.30 4.63 2.45
CA ASN A 10 -15.19 5.49 3.61
C ASN A 10 -14.62 4.78 4.86
N SER A 11 -13.94 3.65 4.68
CA SER A 11 -13.33 2.87 5.76
C SER A 11 -12.00 3.47 6.20
N SER A 12 -11.63 3.25 7.46
CA SER A 12 -10.33 3.64 7.99
C SER A 12 -9.23 2.80 7.34
N MET A 13 -8.27 3.47 6.72
CA MET A 13 -7.13 2.80 6.10
C MET A 13 -6.13 2.34 7.18
N THR A 14 -5.44 1.24 6.88
CA THR A 14 -4.38 0.69 7.73
C THR A 14 -3.04 0.91 7.07
N THR A 15 -2.11 1.54 7.79
CA THR A 15 -0.74 1.71 7.31
C THR A 15 0.01 0.38 7.40
N VAL A 16 0.58 -0.03 6.27
CA VAL A 16 1.37 -1.25 6.11
C VAL A 16 2.77 -0.87 5.67
N ASP A 17 3.78 -1.50 6.26
CA ASP A 17 5.17 -1.39 5.81
C ASP A 17 5.59 -2.73 5.20
N ARG A 18 6.04 -2.72 3.94
CA ARG A 18 6.68 -3.87 3.31
C ARG A 18 7.91 -3.47 2.54
N ALA A 19 8.99 -4.24 2.72
CA ALA A 19 10.26 -4.03 2.04
C ALA A 19 10.81 -2.59 2.16
N GLY A 20 10.50 -1.91 3.29
CA GLY A 20 10.90 -0.52 3.53
C GLY A 20 10.08 0.51 2.75
N VAL A 21 8.90 0.12 2.26
CA VAL A 21 7.91 1.00 1.64
C VAL A 21 6.66 1.02 2.52
N GLN A 22 6.32 2.22 2.99
CA GLN A 22 5.12 2.46 3.76
C GLN A 22 3.97 2.79 2.79
N PHE A 23 2.81 2.16 2.96
CA PHE A 23 1.63 2.46 2.15
C PHE A 23 0.36 2.22 2.96
N ASP A 24 -0.72 2.89 2.60
CA ASP A 24 -2.00 2.73 3.27
C ASP A 24 -2.88 1.76 2.49
N MET A 25 -3.34 0.70 3.16
CA MET A 25 -4.23 -0.31 2.59
C MET A 25 -5.61 -0.23 3.23
N CYS A 26 -6.66 -0.21 2.41
CA CYS A 26 -8.02 -0.41 2.89
C CYS A 26 -8.32 -1.91 3.06
N PRO A 27 -8.70 -2.40 4.25
CA PRO A 27 -9.04 -3.81 4.45
C PRO A 27 -10.36 -4.22 3.78
N THR A 28 -11.24 -3.24 3.48
CA THR A 28 -12.59 -3.50 2.94
C THR A 28 -12.56 -3.62 1.41
N CYS A 29 -12.17 -2.57 0.69
CA CYS A 29 -12.08 -2.61 -0.78
C CYS A 29 -10.74 -3.14 -1.32
N ARG A 30 -9.72 -3.35 -0.47
CA ARG A 30 -8.34 -3.69 -0.87
C ARG A 30 -7.67 -2.62 -1.74
N GLY A 31 -8.16 -1.38 -1.70
CA GLY A 31 -7.50 -0.24 -2.32
C GLY A 31 -6.17 0.06 -1.61
N VAL A 32 -5.15 0.41 -2.38
CA VAL A 32 -3.82 0.76 -1.87
C VAL A 32 -3.52 2.21 -2.25
N TRP A 33 -3.21 3.04 -1.26
CA TRP A 33 -2.69 4.40 -1.44
C TRP A 33 -1.18 4.38 -1.32
N LEU A 34 -0.52 4.90 -2.35
CA LEU A 34 0.93 5.03 -2.41
C LEU A 34 1.29 6.47 -2.76
N ASP A 35 2.33 7.00 -2.13
CA ASP A 35 2.87 8.29 -2.51
C ASP A 35 3.76 8.19 -3.75
N ARG A 36 3.95 9.34 -4.43
CA ARG A 36 4.74 9.42 -5.66
C ARG A 36 6.20 9.10 -5.36
N GLY A 37 6.69 7.96 -5.85
CA GLY A 37 8.06 7.47 -5.68
C GLY A 37 8.19 6.22 -4.79
N GLU A 38 7.15 5.88 -4.04
CA GLU A 38 7.07 4.62 -3.28
C GLU A 38 6.65 3.45 -4.19
N LEU A 39 5.76 3.71 -5.13
CA LEU A 39 5.33 2.73 -6.14
C LEU A 39 6.51 2.14 -6.92
N GLU A 40 7.48 2.97 -7.33
CA GLU A 40 8.66 2.50 -8.08
C GLU A 40 9.54 1.58 -7.23
N LYS A 41 9.70 1.87 -5.93
CA LYS A 41 10.43 1.00 -5.00
C LYS A 41 9.69 -0.32 -4.76
N LEU A 42 8.37 -0.27 -4.64
CA LEU A 42 7.54 -1.46 -4.49
C LEU A 42 7.56 -2.33 -5.75
N LEU A 43 7.52 -1.72 -6.95
CA LEU A 43 7.67 -2.49 -8.19
C LEU A 43 9.04 -3.15 -8.27
N ALA A 44 10.11 -2.44 -7.91
CA ALA A 44 11.45 -3.03 -7.88
C ALA A 44 11.53 -4.20 -6.88
N ALA A 45 11.04 -4.02 -5.65
CA ALA A 45 11.06 -5.07 -4.62
C ALA A 45 10.13 -6.25 -4.93
N ALA A 46 8.99 -6.03 -5.60
CA ALA A 46 8.05 -7.10 -5.95
C ALA A 46 8.61 -8.06 -7.02
N VAL A 47 9.58 -7.62 -7.83
CA VAL A 47 10.28 -8.51 -8.77
C VAL A 47 11.25 -9.44 -8.04
N ASP A 48 11.78 -9.02 -6.88
CA ASP A 48 12.73 -9.80 -6.08
C ASP A 48 12.05 -10.76 -5.08
N ASP A 49 10.81 -10.49 -4.65
CA ASP A 49 10.03 -11.34 -3.73
C ASP A 49 9.11 -12.36 -4.44
N ALA A 50 9.12 -12.42 -5.78
CA ALA A 50 8.50 -13.53 -6.49
C ALA A 50 9.30 -14.79 -6.18
N PRO A 51 8.76 -15.78 -5.43
CA PRO A 51 9.44 -17.06 -5.31
C PRO A 51 9.53 -17.61 -6.73
N ALA A 52 10.76 -17.76 -7.23
CA ALA A 52 11.03 -18.50 -8.45
C ALA A 52 10.36 -19.88 -8.31
N ALA A 53 9.24 -20.05 -9.00
CA ALA A 53 8.48 -21.29 -9.10
C ALA A 53 8.53 -21.75 -10.55
#